data_AF-A0A951P6F5-F1
#
_entry.id   AF-A0A951P6F5-F1
#
_cell.length_a   1.000
_cell.length_b   1.000
_cell.length_c   1.000
_cell.angle_alpha   90.00
_cell.angle_beta   90.00
_cell.angle_gamma   90.00
#
_symmetry.space_group_name_H-M   'P 1'
#
loop_
_entity.id
_entity.type
_entity.pdbx_description
1 polymer ?
#
loop_
_entity_poly.entity_id
_entity_poly.type
_entity_poly.pdbx_seq_one_letter_code
_entity_poly.pdbx_strand_id
1 'polypeptide(L)' 'MPYTTEEGGRLNNFAAEPKVYRAEPPTKQQQVSYAILGAVGFILVAGLLFVAASVS' A
#
# COMPACT_ATOMS: atom_id res chain seq x y z
N MET A 1 8.26 19.86 -20.06
CA MET A 1 8.39 18.44 -19.71
C MET A 1 9.87 18.13 -19.67
N PRO A 2 10.42 17.43 -18.66
CA PRO A 2 11.85 17.13 -18.62
C PRO A 2 12.16 16.13 -19.74
N TYR A 3 12.55 16.63 -20.90
CA TYR A 3 13.04 15.80 -22.00
C TYR A 3 14.40 15.25 -21.61
N THR A 4 14.64 13.96 -21.87
CA THR A 4 15.98 13.39 -21.71
C THR A 4 16.82 13.83 -22.92
N THR A 5 18.08 14.21 -22.69
CA THR A 5 19.04 14.41 -23.78
C THR A 5 19.58 13.03 -24.16
N GLU A 6 19.43 12.62 -25.42
CA GLU A 6 20.15 11.43 -25.90
C GLU A 6 21.66 11.69 -25.89
N GLU A 7 22.48 10.63 -25.81
CA GLU A 7 23.95 10.70 -25.72
C GLU A 7 24.59 11.45 -26.90
N GLY A 8 23.86 11.59 -28.02
CA GLY A 8 24.21 12.40 -29.21
C GLY A 8 23.64 13.83 -29.24
N GLY A 9 23.11 14.37 -28.15
CA GLY A 9 22.62 15.75 -28.04
C GLY A 9 21.27 16.04 -28.71
N ARG A 10 20.56 15.00 -29.18
CA ARG A 10 19.22 15.13 -29.77
C ARG A 10 18.15 15.12 -28.67
N LEU A 11 17.11 15.92 -28.89
CA LEU A 11 15.93 15.96 -28.01
C LEU A 11 15.21 14.62 -28.10
N ASN A 12 15.08 13.94 -26.97
CA ASN A 12 14.29 12.73 -26.88
C ASN A 12 12.84 13.05 -26.52
N ASN A 13 11.89 12.44 -27.23
CA ASN A 13 10.46 12.54 -26.91
C ASN A 13 9.94 11.34 -26.09
N PHE A 14 10.84 10.50 -25.55
CA PHE A 14 10.47 9.50 -24.55
C PHE A 14 10.22 10.17 -23.19
N ALA A 15 9.21 9.68 -22.48
CA ALA A 15 8.95 10.09 -21.11
C ALA A 15 10.13 9.71 -20.21
N ALA A 16 10.59 10.63 -19.36
CA ALA A 16 11.56 10.32 -18.32
C ALA A 16 10.99 9.23 -17.41
N GLU A 17 11.73 8.15 -17.18
CA GLU A 17 11.31 7.10 -16.26
C GLU A 17 11.12 7.73 -14.86
N PRO A 18 9.94 7.57 -14.24
CA PRO A 18 9.72 8.13 -12.93
C PRO A 18 10.68 7.48 -11.93
N LYS A 19 11.14 8.26 -10.95
CA LYS A 19 11.87 7.71 -9.80
C LYS A 19 10.94 6.76 -9.05
N VAL A 20 11.06 5.47 -9.34
CA VAL A 20 10.32 4.41 -8.67
C VAL A 20 10.98 4.10 -7.33
N TYR A 21 10.26 4.35 -6.24
CA TYR A 21 10.65 3.88 -4.91
C TYR A 21 10.24 2.42 -4.76
N ARG A 22 11.12 1.61 -4.13
CA ARG A 22 10.81 0.23 -3.80
C ARG A 22 9.98 0.19 -2.53
N ALA A 23 9.04 -0.75 -2.45
CA ALA A 23 8.37 -1.04 -1.19
C ALA A 23 9.38 -1.60 -0.19
N GLU A 24 9.42 -1.03 1.00
CA GLU A 24 10.19 -1.57 2.11
C GLU A 24 9.35 -2.59 2.88
N PRO A 25 9.96 -3.67 3.40
CA PRO A 25 9.25 -4.59 4.26
C PRO A 25 8.82 -3.87 5.56
N PRO A 26 7.70 -4.28 6.17
CA PRO A 26 7.21 -3.64 7.37
C PRO A 26 8.20 -3.82 8.54
N THR A 27 8.39 -2.76 9.31
CA THR A 27 9.16 -2.80 10.56
C THR A 27 8.49 -3.70 11.59
N LYS A 28 9.22 -4.12 12.63
CA LYS A 28 8.66 -4.91 13.73
C LYS A 28 7.45 -4.22 14.39
N GLN A 29 7.51 -2.91 14.55
CA GLN A 29 6.39 -2.14 15.10
C GLN A 29 5.18 -2.16 14.17
N GLN A 30 5.39 -1.97 12.86
CA GLN A 30 4.31 -2.05 11.87
C GLN A 30 3.64 -3.43 11.85
N GLN A 31 4.43 -4.52 11.95
CA GLN A 31 3.91 -5.88 12.02
C GLN A 31 2.98 -6.07 13.22
N VAL A 32 3.36 -5.55 14.39
CA VAL A 32 2.53 -5.60 15.61
C VAL A 32 1.25 -4.78 15.43
N SER A 33 1.35 -3.56 14.89
CA SER A 33 0.17 -2.72 14.61
C SER A 33 -0.79 -3.39 13.64
N TYR A 34 -0.29 -4.07 12.60
CA TYR A 34 -1.13 -4.81 11.66
C TYR A 34 -1.81 -6.00 12.30
N ALA A 35 -1.12 -6.74 13.17
CA ALA A 35 -1.72 -7.83 13.93
C ALA A 35 -2.86 -7.34 14.83
N ILE A 36 -2.66 -6.20 15.52
CA ILE A 36 -3.70 -5.57 16.35
C ILE A 36 -4.88 -5.12 15.49
N LEU A 37 -4.64 -4.44 14.37
CA LEU A 37 -5.69 -4.01 13.43
C LEU A 37 -6.51 -5.20 12.92
N GLY A 38 -5.84 -6.30 12.54
CA GLY A 38 -6.49 -7.53 12.13
C GLY A 38 -7.35 -8.15 13.23
N ALA A 39 -6.82 -8.23 14.46
CA ALA A 39 -7.55 -8.77 15.60
C ALA A 39 -8.79 -7.92 15.96
N VAL A 40 -8.65 -6.60 15.99
CA VAL A 40 -9.77 -5.68 16.25
C VAL A 40 -10.84 -5.80 15.17
N GLY A 41 -10.43 -5.82 13.89
CA GLY A 41 -11.34 -6.00 12.77
C GLY A 41 -12.09 -7.33 12.83
N PHE A 42 -11.39 -8.42 13.18
CA PHE A 42 -11.99 -9.73 13.35
C PHE A 42 -13.03 -9.75 14.48
N ILE A 43 -12.69 -9.20 15.65
CA ILE A 43 -13.61 -9.10 16.80
C ILE A 43 -14.86 -8.31 16.42
N LEU A 44 -14.70 -7.20 15.70
CA LEU A 44 -15.83 -6.39 15.24
C LEU A 44 -16.76 -7.20 14.33
N VAL A 45 -16.22 -7.86 13.29
CA VAL A 45 -17.01 -8.65 12.34
C VAL A 45 -17.70 -9.82 13.05
N ALA A 46 -16.98 -10.56 13.90
CA ALA A 46 -17.53 -11.66 14.68
C ALA A 46 -18.66 -11.18 15.62
N GLY A 47 -18.47 -10.04 16.28
CA GLY A 47 -19.47 -9.42 17.15
C GLY A 47 -20.74 -9.02 16.39
N LEU A 48 -20.59 -8.43 15.19
CA LEU A 48 -21.73 -8.08 14.34
C LEU A 48 -22.50 -9.31 13.88
N LEU A 49 -21.79 -10.38 13.47
CA LEU A 49 -22.42 -11.65 13.09
C LEU A 49 -23.16 -12.29 14.28
N PHE A 50 -22.56 -12.25 15.47
CA PHE A 50 -23.19 -12.76 16.68
C PHE A 50 -24.48 -12.00 17.02
N VAL A 51 -24.46 -10.66 16.96
CA VAL A 51 -25.65 -9.84 17.17
C VAL A 51 -26.73 -10.18 16.14
N ALA A 52 -26.37 -10.24 14.85
CA ALA A 52 -27.31 -10.55 13.78
C ALA A 52 -27.99 -11.92 13.97
N ALA A 53 -27.22 -12.94 14.37
CA ALA A 53 -27.76 -14.27 14.66
C ALA A 53 -28.59 -14.33 15.97
N SER A 54 -28.35 -13.43 16.92
CA SER A 54 -29.05 -13.43 18.21
C SER A 54 -30.43 -12.76 18.13
N VAL A 55 -30.66 -11.91 17.13
CA VAL A 55 -31.91 -11.15 16.95
C VAL A 55 -32.76 -11.63 15.78
N SER A 56 -32.34 -12.71 15.11
CA SER A 56 -33.06 -13.35 13.99
C SER A 56 -34.15 -14.31 14.45
#